data_AF-X1TNL7-F1
#
_entry.id   AF-X1TNL7-F1
#
_cell.length_a   1.000
_cell.length_b   1.000
_cell.length_c   1.000
_cell.angle_alpha   90.00
_cell.angle_beta   90.00
_cell.angle_gamma   90.00
#
_symmetry.space_group_name_H-M   'P 1'
#
loop_
_entity.id
_entity.type
_entity.pdbx_description
1 polymer ?
#
loop_
_entity_poly.entity_id
_entity_poly.type
_entity_poly.pdbx_seq_one_letter_code
_entity_poly.pdbx_strand_id
1 'polypeptide(L)'
;MKIKVADEVWIACALLHRENPDRISFSTREIVDRVAKEDIFGRLRPGVQVHVSLHCVANVRPNPGNYRVLYQMERGQYRLFKKGRDNFHSYREGGKIRPEKGVIPDWYTYLVDWYETEYIHS
;
A
#
# COMPACT_ATOMS: atom_id res chain seq x y z
N MET A 1 18.98 -4.37 4.39
CA MET A 1 17.54 -4.03 4.29
C MET A 1 16.79 -5.19 3.64
N LYS A 2 15.62 -5.61 4.14
CA LYS A 2 14.82 -6.71 3.55
C LYS A 2 13.39 -6.22 3.26
N ILE A 3 13.25 -5.49 2.15
CA ILE A 3 11.97 -4.90 1.74
C ILE A 3 10.98 -5.97 1.23
N LYS A 4 9.76 -5.98 1.77
CA LYS A 4 8.69 -6.92 1.35
C LYS A 4 7.89 -6.34 0.19
N VAL A 5 7.13 -7.18 -0.52
CA VAL A 5 6.29 -6.72 -1.64
C VAL A 5 5.23 -5.72 -1.17
N ALA A 6 4.67 -5.94 0.03
CA ALA A 6 3.75 -5.01 0.65
C ALA A 6 4.35 -3.62 0.93
N ASP A 7 5.66 -3.52 1.14
CA ASP A 7 6.35 -2.23 1.34
C ASP A 7 6.42 -1.44 0.03
N GLU A 8 6.80 -2.09 -1.06
CA GLU A 8 6.81 -1.47 -2.38
C GLU A 8 5.41 -1.01 -2.81
N VAL A 9 4.39 -1.87 -2.60
CA VAL A 9 3.00 -1.53 -2.90
C VAL A 9 2.52 -0.33 -2.09
N TRP A 10 2.88 -0.27 -0.81
CA TRP A 10 2.53 0.85 0.04
C TRP A 10 3.22 2.14 -0.44
N ILE A 11 4.53 2.10 -0.74
CA ILE A 11 5.30 3.26 -1.23
C ILE A 11 4.71 3.78 -2.54
N ALA A 12 4.43 2.87 -3.49
CA ALA A 12 3.85 3.21 -4.77
C ALA A 12 2.49 3.92 -4.60
N CYS A 13 1.59 3.37 -3.79
CA CYS A 13 0.29 3.98 -3.55
C CYS A 13 0.39 5.32 -2.79
N ALA A 14 1.34 5.45 -1.86
CA ALA A 14 1.60 6.69 -1.14
C ALA A 14 2.07 7.80 -2.09
N LEU A 15 3.02 7.49 -2.99
CA LEU A 15 3.50 8.44 -4.00
C LEU A 15 2.39 8.88 -4.95
N LEU A 16 1.55 7.95 -5.40
CA LEU A 16 0.41 8.28 -6.25
C LEU A 16 -0.54 9.29 -5.57
N HIS A 17 -0.83 9.12 -4.28
CA HIS A 17 -1.62 10.12 -3.53
C HIS A 17 -0.88 11.45 -3.35
N ARG A 18 0.42 11.42 -3.05
CA ARG A 18 1.23 12.66 -2.91
C ARG A 18 1.28 13.46 -4.20
N GLU A 19 1.37 12.78 -5.33
CA GLU A 19 1.43 13.40 -6.67
C GLU A 19 0.04 13.81 -7.17
N ASN A 20 -1.03 13.22 -6.63
CA ASN A 20 -2.41 13.44 -7.08
C ASN A 20 -3.34 13.61 -5.87
N PRO A 21 -3.26 14.73 -5.12
CA PRO A 21 -3.97 14.89 -3.84
C PRO A 21 -5.50 14.84 -3.97
N ASP A 22 -6.06 15.23 -5.12
CA ASP A 22 -7.51 15.22 -5.36
C ASP A 22 -8.06 13.83 -5.76
N ARG A 23 -7.18 12.87 -6.03
CA ARG A 23 -7.59 11.52 -6.45
C ARG A 23 -7.85 10.62 -5.26
N ILE A 24 -9.04 10.02 -5.25
CA ILE A 24 -9.51 9.13 -4.18
C ILE A 24 -8.84 7.75 -4.23
N SER A 25 -8.59 7.21 -5.42
CA SER A 25 -8.03 5.86 -5.61
C SER A 25 -7.33 5.69 -6.96
N PHE A 26 -6.62 4.57 -7.09
CA PHE A 26 -5.80 4.20 -8.23
C PHE A 26 -6.06 2.74 -8.62
N SER A 27 -5.95 2.47 -9.92
CA SER A 27 -6.11 1.12 -10.45
C SER A 27 -4.96 0.19 -10.07
N THR A 28 -5.21 -1.11 -10.18
CA THR A 28 -4.15 -2.15 -10.03
C THR A 28 -2.94 -1.82 -10.90
N ARG A 29 -3.19 -1.42 -12.16
CA ARG A 29 -2.14 -1.13 -13.12
C ARG A 29 -1.30 0.06 -12.70
N GLU A 30 -1.92 1.16 -12.29
CA GLU A 30 -1.18 2.36 -11.84
C GLU A 30 -0.26 2.05 -10.67
N ILE A 31 -0.72 1.25 -9.70
CA ILE A 31 0.11 0.86 -8.55
C ILE A 31 1.27 -0.05 -8.99
N VAL A 32 1.01 -1.03 -9.87
CA VAL A 32 2.06 -1.93 -10.39
C VAL A 32 3.08 -1.16 -11.23
N ASP A 33 2.63 -0.27 -12.12
CA ASP A 33 3.48 0.58 -12.96
C ASP A 33 4.32 1.52 -12.09
N ARG A 34 3.75 2.05 -11.01
CA ARG A 34 4.50 2.86 -10.03
C ARG A 34 5.53 2.04 -9.26
N VAL A 35 5.24 0.80 -8.85
CA VAL A 35 6.24 -0.11 -8.25
C VAL A 35 7.38 -0.38 -9.23
N ALA A 36 7.08 -0.67 -10.50
CA ALA A 36 8.08 -0.90 -11.52
C ALA A 36 8.96 0.33 -11.77
N LYS A 37 8.37 1.53 -11.74
CA LYS A 37 9.08 2.81 -11.91
C LYS A 37 10.05 3.11 -10.75
N GLU A 38 9.65 2.84 -9.51
CA GLU A 38 10.51 3.10 -8.35
C GLU A 38 11.64 2.07 -8.21
N ASP A 39 11.47 0.87 -8.78
CA ASP A 39 12.49 -0.17 -8.90
C ASP A 39 13.30 -0.44 -7.62
N ILE A 40 12.66 -0.36 -6.44
CA ILE A 40 13.33 -0.41 -5.14
C ILE A 40 14.03 -1.76 -4.92
N PHE A 41 13.44 -2.85 -5.42
CA PHE A 41 14.04 -4.18 -5.39
C PHE A 41 15.00 -4.45 -6.58
N GLY A 42 15.13 -3.54 -7.54
CA GLY A 42 15.94 -3.69 -8.76
C GLY A 42 15.32 -4.58 -9.84
N ARG A 43 14.04 -4.97 -9.67
CA ARG A 43 13.17 -5.55 -10.70
C ARG A 43 11.73 -5.61 -10.22
N LEU A 44 10.78 -5.58 -11.15
CA LEU A 44 9.38 -5.90 -10.86
C LEU A 44 9.24 -7.37 -10.46
N ARG A 45 8.79 -7.63 -9.21
CA ARG A 45 8.63 -8.99 -8.69
C ARG A 45 7.31 -9.61 -9.21
N PRO A 46 7.29 -10.90 -9.61
CA PRO A 46 6.08 -11.56 -10.12
C PRO A 46 4.87 -11.48 -9.17
N GLY A 47 5.12 -11.39 -7.85
CA GLY A 47 4.08 -11.32 -6.83
C GLY A 47 3.44 -9.94 -6.62
N VAL A 48 3.90 -8.86 -7.29
CA VAL A 48 3.40 -7.50 -7.03
C VAL A 48 1.92 -7.39 -7.37
N GLN A 49 1.50 -7.88 -8.53
CA GLN A 49 0.10 -7.77 -8.96
C GLN A 49 -0.87 -8.45 -7.97
N VAL A 50 -0.56 -9.67 -7.52
CA VAL A 50 -1.40 -10.37 -6.53
C VAL A 50 -1.36 -9.71 -5.15
N HIS A 51 -0.26 -9.03 -4.80
CA HIS A 51 -0.23 -8.21 -3.60
C HIS A 51 -1.18 -7.03 -3.69
N VAL A 52 -1.20 -6.32 -4.83
CA VAL A 52 -2.11 -5.19 -5.05
C VAL A 52 -3.57 -5.64 -5.05
N SER A 53 -3.90 -6.73 -5.74
CA SER A 53 -5.30 -7.13 -5.91
C SER A 53 -5.88 -7.98 -4.77
N LEU A 54 -5.03 -8.55 -3.89
CA LEU A 54 -5.47 -9.51 -2.87
C LEU A 54 -4.73 -9.39 -1.55
N HIS A 55 -3.41 -9.63 -1.51
CA HIS A 55 -2.72 -9.80 -0.22
C HIS A 55 -2.68 -8.51 0.61
N CYS A 56 -2.63 -7.35 -0.03
CA CYS A 56 -2.59 -6.04 0.65
C CYS A 56 -3.96 -5.47 1.00
N VAL A 57 -5.06 -6.05 0.49
CA VAL A 57 -6.39 -5.41 0.48
C VAL A 57 -7.16 -5.70 1.77
N ALA A 58 -7.27 -4.69 2.64
CA ALA A 58 -7.79 -4.80 4.00
C ALA A 58 -9.25 -5.28 4.10
N ASN A 59 -10.12 -4.88 3.16
CA ASN A 59 -11.55 -5.19 3.16
C ASN A 59 -11.92 -6.45 2.36
N VAL A 60 -10.94 -7.21 1.87
CA VAL A 60 -11.15 -8.49 1.17
C VAL A 60 -10.68 -9.64 2.06
N ARG A 61 -11.35 -10.81 2.01
CA ARG A 61 -10.91 -12.00 2.78
C ARG A 61 -9.43 -12.34 2.46
N PRO A 62 -8.57 -12.57 3.46
CA PRO A 62 -7.17 -12.90 3.23
C PRO A 62 -7.00 -14.27 2.56
N ASN A 63 -5.93 -14.40 1.78
CA ASN A 63 -5.48 -15.66 1.18
C ASN A 63 -4.01 -15.54 0.74
N PRO A 64 -3.02 -16.13 1.43
CA PRO A 64 -2.93 -16.33 2.87
C PRO A 64 -2.49 -15.04 3.62
N GLY A 65 -1.97 -14.04 2.90
CA GLY A 65 -1.46 -12.79 3.49
C GLY A 65 -2.54 -11.97 4.20
N ASN A 66 -2.22 -11.47 5.40
CA ASN A 66 -3.15 -10.74 6.27
C ASN A 66 -2.94 -9.21 6.26
N TYR A 67 -2.19 -8.66 5.30
CA TYR A 67 -1.86 -7.23 5.27
C TYR A 67 -3.12 -6.35 5.12
N ARG A 68 -3.01 -5.11 5.57
CA ARG A 68 -4.03 -4.06 5.56
C ARG A 68 -3.44 -2.77 4.97
N VAL A 69 -2.73 -2.89 3.86
CA VAL A 69 -1.99 -1.79 3.21
C VAL A 69 -2.89 -0.98 2.29
N LEU A 70 -3.73 -1.66 1.51
CA LEU A 70 -4.68 -1.06 0.58
C LEU A 70 -6.11 -1.24 1.08
N TYR A 71 -7.00 -0.35 0.66
CA TYR A 71 -8.43 -0.46 0.81
C TYR A 71 -9.08 -0.42 -0.57
N GLN A 72 -9.92 -1.41 -0.89
CA GLN A 72 -10.62 -1.45 -2.16
C GLN A 72 -11.86 -0.55 -2.10
N MET A 73 -11.90 0.47 -2.95
CA MET A 73 -13.05 1.37 -3.07
C MET A 73 -14.12 0.76 -3.99
N GLU A 74 -13.67 0.31 -5.15
CA GLU A 74 -14.45 -0.39 -6.17
C GLU A 74 -13.59 -1.50 -6.76
N ARG A 75 -14.19 -2.39 -7.56
CA ARG A 75 -13.46 -3.51 -8.16
C ARG A 75 -12.27 -3.01 -8.98
N GLY A 76 -11.06 -3.33 -8.51
CA GLY A 76 -9.81 -2.95 -9.16
C GLY A 76 -9.30 -1.54 -8.87
N GLN A 77 -9.98 -0.77 -8.01
CA GLN A 77 -9.61 0.57 -7.56
C GLN A 77 -9.25 0.55 -6.07
N TYR A 78 -8.06 1.05 -5.74
CA TYR A 78 -7.48 0.96 -4.41
C TYR A 78 -6.91 2.29 -3.95
N ARG A 79 -6.95 2.51 -2.65
CA ARG A 79 -6.21 3.59 -1.98
C ARG A 79 -5.46 3.04 -0.78
N LEU A 80 -4.63 3.86 -0.15
CA LEU A 80 -4.04 3.47 1.14
C LEU A 80 -5.14 3.28 2.19
N PHE A 81 -4.97 2.25 3.00
CA PHE A 81 -5.84 1.98 4.15
C PHE A 81 -5.74 3.12 5.17
N LYS A 82 -6.88 3.61 5.68
CA LYS A 82 -6.95 4.65 6.72
C LYS A 82 -7.26 4.03 8.07
N LYS A 83 -6.22 3.82 8.88
CA LYS A 83 -6.35 3.26 10.24
C LYS A 83 -7.33 4.10 11.07
N GLY A 84 -8.31 3.45 11.68
CA GLY A 84 -9.31 4.09 12.55
C GLY A 84 -10.54 4.64 11.82
N ARG A 85 -10.54 4.68 10.48
CA ARG A 85 -11.70 5.04 9.65
C ARG A 85 -12.20 3.88 8.81
N ASP A 86 -11.27 3.11 8.24
CA ASP A 86 -11.60 2.00 7.37
C ASP A 86 -11.89 0.72 8.17
N ASN A 87 -12.95 0.04 7.76
CA ASN A 87 -13.21 -1.32 8.19
C ASN A 87 -12.20 -2.30 7.53
N PHE A 88 -12.06 -3.48 8.10
CA PHE A 88 -11.24 -4.53 7.50
C PHE A 88 -11.84 -5.90 7.82
N HIS A 89 -11.50 -6.89 7.02
CA HIS A 89 -11.92 -8.26 7.27
C HIS A 89 -11.26 -8.78 8.56
N SER A 90 -12.01 -9.36 9.49
CA SER A 90 -11.53 -9.78 10.82
C SER A 90 -10.26 -10.64 10.81
N TYR A 91 -10.13 -11.56 9.85
CA TYR A 91 -8.91 -12.36 9.65
C TYR A 91 -7.64 -11.58 9.24
N ARG A 92 -7.72 -10.26 9.09
CA ARG A 92 -6.58 -9.36 8.86
C ARG A 92 -6.16 -8.59 10.11
N GLU A 93 -6.75 -8.90 11.27
CA GLU A 93 -6.37 -8.30 12.54
C GLU A 93 -4.86 -8.46 12.80
N GLY A 94 -4.23 -7.42 13.36
CA GLY A 94 -2.78 -7.38 13.54
C GLY A 94 -1.94 -7.29 12.26
N GLY A 95 -2.55 -7.32 11.07
CA GLY A 95 -1.86 -7.22 9.79
C GLY A 95 -1.18 -5.85 9.57
N LYS A 96 -0.06 -5.87 8.83
CA LYS A 96 0.73 -4.67 8.47
C LYS A 96 -0.11 -3.64 7.71
N ILE A 97 -0.04 -2.38 8.12
CA ILE A 97 -0.72 -1.24 7.46
C ILE A 97 0.23 -0.33 6.69
N ARG A 98 1.50 -0.26 7.10
CA ARG A 98 2.54 0.59 6.52
C ARG A 98 3.94 -0.01 6.75
N PRO A 99 4.98 0.37 5.99
CA PRO A 99 6.36 0.04 6.29
C PRO A 99 6.82 0.61 7.65
N GLU A 100 7.79 -0.07 8.25
CA GLU A 100 8.65 0.52 9.29
C GLU A 100 9.75 1.34 8.61
N LYS A 101 10.11 2.50 9.16
CA LYS A 101 11.10 3.40 8.54
C LYS A 101 12.44 2.72 8.28
N GLY A 102 12.94 1.89 9.22
CA GLY A 102 14.20 1.16 9.06
C GLY A 102 14.18 -0.01 8.05
N VAL A 103 13.03 -0.27 7.40
CA VAL A 103 12.86 -1.36 6.40
C VAL A 103 12.82 -0.83 4.97
N ILE A 104 12.60 0.48 4.79
CA ILE A 104 12.51 1.15 3.50
C ILE A 104 13.71 2.10 3.31
N PRO A 105 14.05 2.50 2.08
CA PRO A 105 15.07 3.51 1.84
C PRO A 105 14.77 4.82 2.58
N ASP A 106 15.81 5.47 3.10
CA ASP A 106 15.68 6.68 3.93
C ASP A 106 14.91 7.80 3.22
N TRP A 107 15.09 7.94 1.91
CA TRP A 107 14.40 8.93 1.09
C TRP A 107 12.89 8.68 0.91
N TYR A 108 12.34 7.56 1.38
CA TYR A 108 10.89 7.32 1.45
C TYR A 108 10.32 7.43 2.86
N THR A 109 11.15 7.62 3.89
CA THR A 109 10.66 7.69 5.28
C THR A 109 9.69 8.84 5.52
N TYR A 110 9.81 9.93 4.75
CA TYR A 110 8.87 11.05 4.77
C TYR A 110 7.43 10.64 4.41
N LEU A 111 7.26 9.60 3.58
CA LEU A 111 5.93 9.11 3.24
C LEU A 111 5.24 8.51 4.48
N VAL A 112 6.01 7.88 5.36
CA VAL A 112 5.49 7.33 6.61
C VAL A 112 5.01 8.46 7.51
N ASP A 113 5.79 9.53 7.62
CA ASP A 113 5.38 10.72 8.38
C ASP A 113 4.09 11.32 7.83
N TRP A 114 4.06 11.62 6.53
CA TRP A 114 2.87 12.13 5.85
C TRP A 114 1.64 11.24 6.04
N TYR A 115 1.81 9.91 5.95
CA TYR A 115 0.70 8.99 6.14
C TYR A 115 0.11 9.11 7.55
N GLU A 116 0.97 9.19 8.57
CA GLU A 116 0.56 9.23 9.98
C GLU A 116 0.01 10.58 10.43
N THR A 117 0.54 11.68 9.91
CA THR A 117 0.16 13.03 10.35
C THR A 117 -0.94 13.66 9.52
N GLU A 118 -1.07 13.29 8.24
CA GLU A 118 -1.98 13.94 7.30
C GLU A 118 -2.96 12.94 6.69
N TYR A 119 -2.47 11.89 6.02
CA TYR A 119 -3.33 11.06 5.16
C TYR A 119 -4.45 10.35 5.93
N ILE A 120 -4.14 9.70 7.05
CA ILE A 120 -5.16 8.97 7.82
C ILE A 120 -6.18 9.90 8.51
N HIS A 121 -5.87 11.20 8.58
CA HIS A 121 -6.72 12.22 9.19
C HIS A 121 -7.55 13.01 8.16
N SER A 122 -7.20 12.93 6.88
CA SER A 122 -8.01 13.47 5.76
C SER A 122 -9.35 12.77 5.59
#